data_AF-A0A2D8I3D1-F1
#
_entry.id   AF-A0A2D8I3D1-F1
#
_cell.length_a   1.000
_cell.length_b   1.000
_cell.length_c   1.000
_cell.angle_alpha   90.00
_cell.angle_beta   90.00
_cell.angle_gamma   90.00
#
_symmetry.space_group_name_H-M   'P 1'
#
loop_
_entity.id
_entity.type
_entity.pdbx_description
1 polymer ?
#
loop_
_entity_poly.entity_id
_entity_poly.type
_entity_poly.pdbx_seq_one_letter_code
_entity_poly.pdbx_strand_id
1 'polypeptide(L)'
;MYWVANSLKFNSILSVLIFSFSVSGEPFLSPQNPFLRHEIRLLQDERIISSCLNTWPYDLGNFYGKNFETSWKHDLLGDTLRRENQLGLNSLKSSVRISDNKTTSRSFINKPRSQFNSQIETSWMSDRFAAKLSLLALYGVENDWKGRKDDGIQLDGSYISARLGNWSTTFGQVDRWWGPGWDGSLILSTNARPIPQTSRNVRSIQLNTIITSSFPIIFNSIKCQQR
;
A
#
# COMPACT_ATOMS: atom_id res chain seq x y z
N MET A 1 -22.71 63.11 14.06
CA MET A 1 -23.49 62.04 14.70
C MET A 1 -23.94 61.08 13.61
N TYR A 2 -23.58 59.79 13.73
CA TYR A 2 -23.97 58.60 12.91
C TYR A 2 -23.48 58.57 11.45
N TRP A 3 -22.37 57.89 11.12
CA TRP A 3 -22.22 56.45 10.80
C TRP A 3 -23.27 55.89 9.83
N VAL A 4 -22.88 55.64 8.57
CA VAL A 4 -23.43 54.55 7.75
C VAL A 4 -22.27 53.89 6.98
N ALA A 5 -22.19 52.58 7.15
CA ALA A 5 -21.07 51.73 6.80
C ALA A 5 -20.85 51.55 5.30
N ASN A 6 -19.58 51.63 4.88
CA ASN A 6 -19.12 51.22 3.56
C ASN A 6 -19.10 49.68 3.53
N SER A 7 -20.00 49.06 2.76
CA SER A 7 -20.02 47.62 2.57
C SER A 7 -18.86 47.20 1.65
N LEU A 8 -17.75 46.80 2.23
CA LEU A 8 -16.67 46.09 1.52
C LEU A 8 -17.19 44.72 1.09
N LYS A 9 -17.64 44.61 -0.17
CA LYS A 9 -17.94 43.33 -0.80
C LYS A 9 -16.64 42.56 -1.01
N PHE A 10 -16.29 41.73 -0.04
CA PHE A 10 -15.19 40.77 -0.12
C PHE A 10 -15.65 39.58 -0.96
N ASN A 11 -15.72 39.75 -2.28
CA ASN A 11 -15.89 38.62 -3.19
C ASN A 11 -14.57 37.86 -3.25
N SER A 12 -14.47 36.86 -2.38
CA SER A 12 -13.43 35.85 -2.37
C SER A 12 -13.43 35.13 -3.72
N ILE A 13 -12.40 35.37 -4.52
CA ILE A 13 -12.06 34.58 -5.70
C ILE A 13 -11.60 33.23 -5.18
N LEU A 14 -12.54 32.27 -5.08
CA LEU A 14 -12.23 30.86 -4.90
C LEU A 14 -11.65 30.33 -6.23
N SER A 15 -10.38 30.64 -6.47
CA SER A 15 -9.61 30.01 -7.54
C SER A 15 -9.32 28.57 -7.13
N VAL A 16 -10.22 27.66 -7.50
CA VAL A 16 -9.96 26.22 -7.49
C VAL A 16 -8.92 25.98 -8.59
N LEU A 17 -7.65 25.98 -8.21
CA LEU A 17 -6.54 25.47 -9.02
C LEU A 17 -6.77 23.97 -9.25
N ILE A 18 -7.53 23.63 -10.28
CA ILE A 18 -7.56 22.28 -10.85
C ILE A 18 -6.22 22.10 -11.54
N PHE A 19 -5.23 21.68 -10.77
CA PHE A 19 -3.94 21.27 -11.29
C PHE A 19 -4.16 19.94 -12.00
N SER A 20 -4.27 19.97 -13.33
CA SER A 20 -4.27 18.78 -14.19
C SER A 20 -2.87 18.16 -14.15
N PHE A 21 -2.58 17.43 -13.09
CA PHE A 21 -1.47 16.49 -13.11
C PHE A 21 -1.92 15.30 -13.95
N SER A 22 -1.20 15.02 -15.03
CA SER A 22 -1.13 13.67 -15.62
C SER A 22 -0.21 12.85 -14.75
N VAL A 23 -0.64 11.65 -14.40
CA VAL A 23 0.01 10.90 -13.37
C VAL A 23 -0.25 9.37 -13.69
N SER A 24 0.67 8.37 -13.54
CA SER A 24 0.46 6.89 -13.21
C SER A 24 1.36 6.04 -12.22
N GLY A 25 0.95 5.38 -11.10
CA GLY A 25 1.82 4.67 -10.09
C GLY A 25 1.36 4.42 -8.61
N GLU A 26 1.93 3.42 -7.91
CA GLU A 26 1.74 3.10 -6.46
C GLU A 26 3.09 3.04 -5.69
N PRO A 27 3.19 3.51 -4.44
CA PRO A 27 4.44 3.55 -3.69
C PRO A 27 4.86 2.28 -2.97
N PHE A 28 3.95 1.34 -2.78
CA PHE A 28 4.18 0.11 -2.04
C PHE A 28 3.38 -1.06 -2.59
N LEU A 29 3.89 -2.27 -2.35
CA LEU A 29 3.17 -3.51 -2.64
C LEU A 29 2.13 -3.78 -1.55
N SER A 30 0.87 -3.86 -1.96
CA SER A 30 -0.23 -4.15 -1.03
C SER A 30 -0.26 -5.63 -0.60
N PRO A 31 -0.63 -5.93 0.66
CA PRO A 31 -0.70 -7.31 1.18
C PRO A 31 -1.88 -8.14 0.64
N GLN A 32 -2.55 -7.69 -0.43
CA GLN A 32 -3.81 -8.28 -0.87
C GLN A 32 -3.63 -9.41 -1.91
N ASN A 33 -2.43 -9.56 -2.48
CA ASN A 33 -2.15 -10.56 -3.50
C ASN A 33 -1.36 -11.76 -2.90
N PRO A 34 -2.00 -12.92 -2.68
CA PRO A 34 -1.33 -14.10 -2.13
C PRO A 34 -0.28 -14.68 -3.08
N PHE A 35 -0.47 -14.55 -4.40
CA PHE A 35 0.49 -15.03 -5.40
C PHE A 35 1.78 -14.21 -5.36
N LEU A 36 1.66 -12.89 -5.24
CA LEU A 36 2.82 -12.01 -5.08
C LEU A 36 3.61 -12.34 -3.82
N ARG A 37 2.92 -12.61 -2.69
CA ARG A 37 3.59 -13.07 -1.47
C ARG A 37 4.30 -14.41 -1.67
N HIS A 38 3.67 -15.34 -2.37
CA HIS A 38 4.24 -16.65 -2.63
C HIS A 38 5.54 -16.53 -3.44
N GLU A 39 5.53 -15.75 -4.51
CA GLU A 39 6.70 -15.54 -5.35
C GLU A 39 7.84 -14.82 -4.62
N ILE A 40 7.54 -13.80 -3.82
CA ILE A 40 8.56 -13.13 -2.98
C ILE A 40 9.23 -14.14 -2.05
N ARG A 41 8.45 -15.08 -1.47
CA ARG A 41 9.00 -16.14 -0.61
C ARG A 41 9.85 -17.13 -1.37
N LEU A 42 9.37 -17.55 -2.54
CA LEU A 42 10.12 -18.45 -3.40
C LEU A 42 11.49 -17.84 -3.79
N LEU A 43 11.52 -16.54 -4.12
CA LEU A 43 12.75 -15.79 -4.36
C LEU A 43 13.66 -15.66 -3.12
N GLN A 44 13.09 -15.64 -1.92
CA GLN A 44 13.86 -15.67 -0.67
C GLN A 44 14.45 -17.06 -0.40
N ASP A 45 13.70 -18.13 -0.65
CA ASP A 45 14.12 -19.51 -0.45
C ASP A 45 15.28 -19.87 -1.41
N GLU A 46 15.21 -19.40 -2.66
CA GLU A 46 16.30 -19.47 -3.65
C GLU A 46 17.47 -18.51 -3.37
N ARG A 47 17.39 -17.72 -2.28
CA ARG A 47 18.40 -16.73 -1.86
C ARG A 47 18.69 -15.63 -2.88
N ILE A 48 17.80 -15.42 -3.85
CA ILE A 48 17.85 -14.30 -4.79
C ILE A 48 17.54 -12.99 -4.03
N ILE A 49 16.61 -13.04 -3.08
CA ILE A 49 16.31 -11.93 -2.16
C ILE A 49 16.84 -12.28 -0.76
N SER A 50 17.85 -11.53 -0.30
CA SER A 50 18.49 -11.77 1.01
C SER A 50 17.79 -11.11 2.21
N SER A 51 16.82 -10.23 1.97
CA SER A 51 16.14 -9.46 3.02
C SER A 51 15.04 -10.24 3.74
N CYS A 52 14.90 -10.06 5.05
CA CYS A 52 13.78 -10.58 5.85
C CYS A 52 12.47 -9.83 5.57
N LEU A 53 11.68 -10.31 4.62
CA LEU A 53 10.40 -9.71 4.24
C LEU A 53 9.22 -10.39 4.99
N ASN A 54 9.04 -10.11 6.28
CA ASN A 54 7.90 -10.63 7.06
C ASN A 54 6.85 -9.57 7.45
N THR A 55 7.06 -8.32 7.04
CA THR A 55 6.22 -7.19 7.41
C THR A 55 5.69 -6.48 6.18
N TRP A 56 4.38 -6.52 5.97
CA TRP A 56 3.69 -5.79 4.92
C TRP A 56 3.18 -4.43 5.42
N PRO A 57 3.06 -3.41 4.55
CA PRO A 57 3.39 -3.40 3.11
C PRO A 57 4.90 -3.22 2.81
N TYR A 58 5.35 -3.64 1.62
CA TYR A 58 6.74 -3.45 1.18
C TYR A 58 6.91 -2.21 0.31
N ASP A 59 7.96 -1.43 0.56
CA ASP A 59 8.31 -0.27 -0.25
C ASP A 59 8.97 -0.69 -1.57
N LEU A 60 8.49 -0.16 -2.70
CA LEU A 60 9.06 -0.46 -4.02
C LEU A 60 10.54 -0.05 -4.11
N GLY A 61 10.97 0.96 -3.34
CA GLY A 61 12.36 1.41 -3.32
C GLY A 61 13.36 0.32 -2.91
N ASN A 62 12.92 -0.69 -2.14
CA ASN A 62 13.78 -1.81 -1.75
C ASN A 62 14.04 -2.81 -2.90
N PHE A 63 13.21 -2.77 -3.94
CA PHE A 63 13.31 -3.60 -5.14
C PHE A 63 13.78 -2.82 -6.37
N TYR A 64 13.93 -1.50 -6.26
CA TYR A 64 14.35 -0.65 -7.37
C TYR A 64 15.71 -1.07 -7.93
N GLY A 65 15.79 -1.23 -9.25
CA GLY A 65 17.02 -1.60 -9.96
C GLY A 65 17.46 -3.06 -9.76
N LYS A 66 16.68 -3.89 -9.08
CA LYS A 66 16.94 -5.32 -8.98
C LYS A 66 16.23 -6.04 -10.12
N ASN A 67 17.00 -6.82 -10.89
CA ASN A 67 16.45 -7.79 -11.81
C ASN A 67 16.49 -9.17 -11.14
N PHE A 68 15.34 -9.82 -11.04
CA PHE A 68 15.24 -11.15 -10.45
C PHE A 68 15.34 -12.18 -11.57
N GLU A 69 16.57 -12.55 -11.94
CA GLU A 69 16.79 -13.63 -12.89
C GLU A 69 16.39 -14.95 -12.24
N THR A 70 15.36 -15.58 -12.79
CA THR A 70 14.80 -16.83 -12.30
C THR A 70 14.83 -17.88 -13.39
N SER A 71 14.90 -19.16 -12.99
CA SER A 71 14.90 -20.29 -13.93
C SER A 71 13.50 -20.60 -14.49
N TRP A 72 12.44 -20.10 -13.85
CA TRP A 72 11.06 -20.28 -14.28
C TRP A 72 10.59 -19.16 -15.22
N LYS A 73 9.55 -19.47 -16.02
CA LYS A 73 9.06 -18.63 -17.12
C LYS A 73 8.17 -17.46 -16.68
N HIS A 74 7.80 -17.35 -15.41
CA HIS A 74 6.93 -16.29 -14.91
C HIS A 74 7.69 -15.33 -13.97
N ASP A 75 7.44 -14.03 -14.11
CA ASP A 75 8.00 -12.95 -13.28
C ASP A 75 6.87 -12.03 -12.84
N LEU A 76 6.00 -12.53 -11.96
CA LEU A 76 4.86 -11.78 -11.47
C LEU A 76 5.32 -10.60 -10.58
N LEU A 77 6.43 -10.73 -9.86
CA LEU A 77 6.99 -9.67 -9.03
C LEU A 77 7.54 -8.56 -9.92
N GLY A 78 8.38 -8.88 -10.89
CA GLY A 78 8.95 -7.89 -11.82
C GLY A 78 7.88 -7.21 -12.65
N ASP A 79 6.86 -7.93 -13.13
CA ASP A 79 5.72 -7.33 -13.83
C ASP A 79 4.90 -6.40 -12.92
N THR A 80 4.72 -6.78 -11.65
CA THR A 80 4.04 -5.94 -10.66
C THR A 80 4.87 -4.70 -10.34
N LEU A 81 6.18 -4.85 -10.11
CA LEU A 81 7.09 -3.73 -9.87
C LEU A 81 7.11 -2.77 -11.06
N ARG A 82 7.15 -3.26 -12.30
CA ARG A 82 7.15 -2.42 -13.50
C ARG A 82 5.86 -1.62 -13.64
N ARG A 83 4.72 -2.23 -13.30
CA ARG A 83 3.40 -1.58 -13.34
C ARG A 83 3.26 -0.54 -12.24
N GLU A 84 3.60 -0.90 -11.02
CA GLU A 84 3.39 -0.03 -9.85
C GLU A 84 4.46 1.07 -9.74
N ASN A 85 5.67 0.87 -10.27
CA ASN A 85 6.77 1.86 -10.24
C ASN A 85 6.67 2.97 -11.31
N GLN A 86 5.61 3.01 -12.12
CA GLN A 86 5.36 4.15 -13.01
C GLN A 86 5.08 5.40 -12.16
N LEU A 87 5.23 6.62 -12.69
CA LEU A 87 4.92 7.86 -11.93
C LEU A 87 3.51 8.45 -12.21
N GLY A 88 2.56 8.33 -11.24
CA GLY A 88 1.29 9.07 -10.98
C GLY A 88 -0.11 8.32 -10.79
N LEU A 89 -1.29 8.63 -11.39
CA LEU A 89 -2.61 7.94 -11.54
C LEU A 89 -2.63 6.60 -12.30
N ASN A 90 -2.54 5.51 -11.55
CA ASN A 90 -2.68 4.17 -12.09
C ASN A 90 -4.09 3.99 -12.69
N SER A 91 -4.24 2.97 -13.53
CA SER A 91 -5.53 2.62 -14.10
C SER A 91 -6.56 2.35 -13.00
N LEU A 92 -7.82 2.72 -13.27
CA LEU A 92 -8.94 2.45 -12.36
C LEU A 92 -9.11 0.93 -12.22
N LYS A 93 -8.88 0.40 -11.01
CA LYS A 93 -9.09 -1.01 -10.70
C LYS A 93 -10.49 -1.16 -10.11
N SER A 94 -11.32 -2.01 -10.70
CA SER A 94 -12.63 -2.35 -10.16
C SER A 94 -12.69 -3.85 -9.88
N SER A 95 -13.18 -4.24 -8.70
CA SER A 95 -13.35 -5.65 -8.34
C SER A 95 -14.70 -5.87 -7.67
N VAL A 96 -15.35 -6.97 -8.04
CA VAL A 96 -16.61 -7.41 -7.43
C VAL A 96 -16.37 -8.79 -6.84
N ARG A 97 -16.81 -8.98 -5.59
CA ARG A 97 -16.66 -10.23 -4.84
C ARG A 97 -18.00 -10.60 -4.23
N ILE A 98 -18.39 -11.86 -4.41
CA ILE A 98 -19.63 -12.44 -3.89
C ILE A 98 -19.25 -13.64 -3.02
N SER A 99 -19.93 -13.80 -1.88
CA SER A 99 -19.65 -14.90 -0.97
C SER A 99 -20.88 -15.31 -0.18
N ASP A 100 -21.03 -16.62 -0.03
CA ASP A 100 -22.13 -17.23 0.72
C ASP A 100 -21.72 -17.54 2.17
N ASN A 101 -20.48 -18.02 2.38
CA ASN A 101 -19.95 -18.37 3.70
C ASN A 101 -18.97 -17.31 4.23
N LYS A 102 -19.38 -16.63 5.31
CA LYS A 102 -18.62 -15.58 5.98
C LYS A 102 -17.58 -16.22 6.90
N THR A 103 -16.32 -16.29 6.46
CA THR A 103 -15.24 -16.80 7.33
C THR A 103 -14.86 -15.74 8.37
N THR A 104 -15.10 -16.01 9.65
CA THR A 104 -14.71 -15.16 10.80
C THR A 104 -13.19 -15.12 11.00
N SER A 105 -12.48 -16.15 10.56
CA SER A 105 -11.02 -16.23 10.61
C SER A 105 -10.42 -16.00 9.22
N ARG A 106 -9.61 -14.94 9.09
CA ARG A 106 -8.95 -14.56 7.84
C ARG A 106 -7.48 -14.94 7.84
N SER A 107 -7.11 -15.73 6.84
CA SER A 107 -5.74 -15.90 6.37
C SER A 107 -5.24 -14.65 5.62
N PHE A 108 -4.00 -14.68 5.16
CA PHE A 108 -3.42 -13.68 4.24
C PHE A 108 -4.25 -13.51 2.96
N ILE A 109 -5.00 -14.53 2.55
CA ILE A 109 -5.91 -14.46 1.41
C ILE A 109 -7.03 -13.45 1.68
N ASN A 110 -7.22 -12.52 0.74
CA ASN A 110 -8.25 -11.48 0.79
C ASN A 110 -9.66 -12.03 0.53
N LYS A 111 -10.20 -12.81 1.48
CA LYS A 111 -11.61 -13.25 1.44
C LYS A 111 -12.55 -12.03 1.58
N PRO A 112 -13.78 -12.05 1.04
CA PRO A 112 -14.76 -10.97 1.23
C PRO A 112 -15.36 -10.97 2.66
N ARG A 113 -15.66 -9.78 3.21
CA ARG A 113 -16.25 -9.59 4.57
C ARG A 113 -17.78 -9.60 4.57
N SER A 114 -18.35 -9.42 3.40
CA SER A 114 -19.77 -9.22 3.15
C SER A 114 -20.23 -10.23 2.10
N GLN A 115 -21.54 -10.43 2.01
CA GLN A 115 -22.12 -11.28 0.96
C GLN A 115 -21.85 -10.70 -0.42
N PHE A 116 -21.91 -9.38 -0.53
CA PHE A 116 -21.57 -8.65 -1.74
C PHE A 116 -20.58 -7.52 -1.40
N ASN A 117 -19.50 -7.46 -2.16
CA ASN A 117 -18.45 -6.47 -2.03
C ASN A 117 -18.11 -5.91 -3.41
N SER A 118 -18.24 -4.59 -3.57
CA SER A 118 -17.79 -3.86 -4.76
C SER A 118 -16.68 -2.89 -4.37
N GLN A 119 -15.55 -2.94 -5.07
CA GLN A 119 -14.40 -2.11 -4.76
C GLN A 119 -13.90 -1.38 -6.00
N ILE A 120 -13.65 -0.09 -5.85
CA ILE A 120 -13.06 0.77 -6.87
C ILE A 120 -11.81 1.39 -6.28
N GLU A 121 -10.67 1.18 -6.92
CA GLU A 121 -9.38 1.74 -6.48
C GLU A 121 -8.75 2.60 -7.57
N THR A 122 -8.18 3.72 -7.15
CA THR A 122 -7.28 4.54 -7.96
C THR A 122 -6.11 4.95 -7.11
N SER A 123 -4.91 4.94 -7.68
CA SER A 123 -3.68 5.29 -6.98
C SER A 123 -2.91 6.34 -7.75
N TRP A 124 -2.14 7.13 -7.03
CA TRP A 124 -1.38 8.27 -7.50
C TRP A 124 0.07 8.21 -6.97
N MET A 125 1.11 8.42 -7.80
CA MET A 125 2.51 8.46 -7.35
C MET A 125 3.37 9.54 -8.04
N SER A 126 3.99 10.42 -7.30
CA SER A 126 5.04 11.31 -7.76
C SER A 126 6.41 10.86 -7.22
N ASP A 127 7.47 11.57 -7.57
CA ASP A 127 8.83 11.32 -7.07
C ASP A 127 8.89 11.35 -5.53
N ARG A 128 8.11 12.25 -4.92
CA ARG A 128 8.12 12.51 -3.48
C ARG A 128 6.82 12.19 -2.76
N PHE A 129 5.73 11.99 -3.46
CA PHE A 129 4.42 11.77 -2.85
C PHE A 129 3.73 10.58 -3.49
N ALA A 130 2.76 10.01 -2.80
CA ALA A 130 1.85 9.07 -3.40
C ALA A 130 0.57 8.97 -2.59
N ALA A 131 -0.55 8.71 -3.24
CA ALA A 131 -1.85 8.56 -2.62
C ALA A 131 -2.58 7.37 -3.22
N LYS A 132 -3.51 6.79 -2.48
CA LYS A 132 -4.48 5.83 -3.01
C LYS A 132 -5.84 6.13 -2.43
N LEU A 133 -6.83 6.08 -3.29
CA LEU A 133 -8.23 6.13 -2.92
C LEU A 133 -8.85 4.78 -3.25
N SER A 134 -9.39 4.11 -2.24
CA SER A 134 -10.13 2.86 -2.36
C SER A 134 -11.52 3.10 -1.80
N LEU A 135 -12.54 2.90 -2.64
CA LEU A 135 -13.96 2.98 -2.29
C LEU A 135 -14.51 1.56 -2.28
N LEU A 136 -15.00 1.14 -1.12
CA LEU A 136 -15.48 -0.21 -0.87
C LEU A 136 -16.94 -0.17 -0.44
N ALA A 137 -17.84 -0.71 -1.26
CA ALA A 137 -19.26 -0.83 -0.94
C ALA A 137 -19.55 -2.26 -0.43
N LEU A 138 -19.94 -2.36 0.83
CA LEU A 138 -20.24 -3.62 1.51
C LEU A 138 -21.73 -3.76 1.78
N TYR A 139 -22.30 -4.91 1.42
CA TYR A 139 -23.69 -5.26 1.67
C TYR A 139 -23.82 -6.67 2.26
N GLY A 140 -24.67 -6.80 3.29
CA GLY A 140 -24.91 -8.09 3.94
C GLY A 140 -23.80 -8.47 4.94
N VAL A 141 -23.09 -7.49 5.49
CA VAL A 141 -22.21 -7.63 6.65
C VAL A 141 -23.06 -8.01 7.86
N GLU A 142 -22.58 -9.00 8.60
CA GLU A 142 -23.24 -9.44 9.83
C GLU A 142 -23.07 -8.42 10.94
N ASN A 143 -24.08 -8.32 11.81
CA ASN A 143 -23.98 -7.41 12.95
C ASN A 143 -22.87 -7.88 13.88
N ASP A 144 -22.05 -6.93 14.34
CA ASP A 144 -21.05 -7.20 15.37
C ASP A 144 -21.74 -7.67 16.68
N TRP A 145 -20.99 -8.26 17.61
CA TRP A 145 -21.52 -8.70 18.90
C TRP A 145 -22.16 -7.56 19.72
N LYS A 146 -21.81 -6.31 19.41
CA LYS A 146 -22.44 -5.08 19.94
C LYS A 146 -23.67 -4.60 19.15
N GLY A 147 -24.16 -5.37 18.18
CA GLY A 147 -25.25 -4.99 17.29
C GLY A 147 -24.91 -3.89 16.28
N ARG A 148 -23.63 -3.60 16.07
CA ARG A 148 -23.19 -2.58 15.10
C ARG A 148 -23.24 -3.16 13.69
N LYS A 149 -23.88 -2.43 12.78
CA LYS A 149 -23.96 -2.78 11.36
C LYS A 149 -22.88 -2.01 10.60
N ASP A 150 -21.98 -2.76 9.98
CA ASP A 150 -20.81 -2.25 9.25
C ASP A 150 -21.01 -2.27 7.72
N ASP A 151 -22.26 -2.29 7.28
CA ASP A 151 -22.64 -2.14 5.87
C ASP A 151 -22.50 -0.69 5.41
N GLY A 152 -22.18 -0.49 4.13
CA GLY A 152 -22.10 0.83 3.51
C GLY A 152 -20.82 1.07 2.72
N ILE A 153 -20.53 2.34 2.49
CA ILE A 153 -19.35 2.81 1.75
C ILE A 153 -18.19 3.02 2.74
N GLN A 154 -17.09 2.36 2.47
CA GLN A 154 -15.88 2.35 3.27
C GLN A 154 -14.69 2.86 2.46
N LEU A 155 -13.69 3.40 3.16
CA LEU A 155 -12.45 3.93 2.58
C LEU A 155 -11.22 3.04 2.91
N ASP A 156 -11.46 1.79 3.30
CA ASP A 156 -10.44 0.81 3.65
C ASP A 156 -9.43 0.65 2.50
N GLY A 157 -8.14 0.79 2.79
CA GLY A 157 -7.07 0.74 1.80
C GLY A 157 -6.68 2.11 1.24
N SER A 158 -7.36 3.19 1.60
CA SER A 158 -7.01 4.55 1.20
C SER A 158 -5.87 5.12 2.04
N TYR A 159 -4.93 5.84 1.41
CA TYR A 159 -3.80 6.44 2.09
C TYR A 159 -3.17 7.59 1.32
N ILE A 160 -2.36 8.38 2.01
CA ILE A 160 -1.41 9.33 1.44
C ILE A 160 -0.03 9.06 2.04
N SER A 161 1.01 9.25 1.25
CA SER A 161 2.39 8.94 1.61
C SER A 161 3.36 9.95 1.03
N ALA A 162 4.43 10.21 1.75
CA ALA A 162 5.48 11.13 1.39
C ALA A 162 6.85 10.48 1.59
N ARG A 163 7.79 10.78 0.68
CA ARG A 163 9.15 10.26 0.65
C ARG A 163 10.12 11.39 0.92
N LEU A 164 10.87 11.25 2.01
CA LEU A 164 11.86 12.22 2.47
C LEU A 164 13.19 11.47 2.67
N GLY A 165 14.12 11.61 1.71
CA GLY A 165 15.39 10.88 1.73
C GLY A 165 15.20 9.36 1.76
N ASN A 166 15.79 8.70 2.76
CA ASN A 166 15.65 7.27 3.02
C ASN A 166 14.35 6.89 3.74
N TRP A 167 13.51 7.84 4.14
CA TRP A 167 12.28 7.54 4.86
C TRP A 167 11.05 7.68 3.97
N SER A 168 10.10 6.78 4.16
CA SER A 168 8.73 6.90 3.63
C SER A 168 7.76 6.96 4.80
N THR A 169 6.90 7.97 4.81
CA THR A 169 5.85 8.17 5.81
C THR A 169 4.50 8.02 5.13
N THR A 170 3.61 7.21 5.70
CA THR A 170 2.28 6.92 5.16
C THR A 170 1.23 7.19 6.23
N PHE A 171 0.17 7.90 5.86
CA PHE A 171 -1.02 8.16 6.66
C PHE A 171 -2.25 7.60 5.95
N GLY A 172 -3.01 6.73 6.60
CA GLY A 172 -4.21 6.15 6.02
C GLY A 172 -4.65 4.85 6.68
N GLN A 173 -5.63 4.19 6.05
CA GLN A 173 -6.20 2.91 6.47
C GLN A 173 -5.59 1.80 5.63
N VAL A 174 -4.32 1.48 5.87
CA VAL A 174 -3.60 0.46 5.09
C VAL A 174 -3.60 -0.88 5.84
N ASP A 175 -4.00 -1.95 5.15
CA ASP A 175 -3.89 -3.32 5.64
C ASP A 175 -2.43 -3.69 5.92
N ARG A 176 -2.20 -4.45 6.99
CA ARG A 176 -0.86 -4.88 7.41
C ARG A 176 -0.84 -6.35 7.79
N TRP A 177 0.35 -6.93 7.66
CA TRP A 177 0.62 -8.29 8.06
C TRP A 177 2.03 -8.41 8.61
N TRP A 178 2.16 -8.77 9.89
CA TRP A 178 3.44 -8.93 10.56
C TRP A 178 3.65 -10.37 11.00
N GLY A 179 4.38 -11.15 10.23
CA GLY A 179 4.77 -12.50 10.62
C GLY A 179 4.79 -13.49 9.46
N PRO A 180 5.38 -14.68 9.71
CA PRO A 180 5.59 -15.68 8.67
C PRO A 180 4.34 -16.52 8.36
N GLY A 181 3.32 -16.55 9.23
CA GLY A 181 2.13 -17.37 9.02
C GLY A 181 1.34 -17.01 7.76
N TRP A 182 0.66 -18.00 7.17
CA TRP A 182 -0.31 -17.80 6.08
C TRP A 182 -1.73 -17.67 6.62
N ASP A 183 -2.07 -18.47 7.64
CA ASP A 183 -3.43 -18.52 8.21
C ASP A 183 -3.72 -17.40 9.20
N GLY A 184 -2.68 -16.79 9.76
CA GLY A 184 -2.81 -15.72 10.73
C GLY A 184 -1.46 -15.17 11.16
N SER A 185 -1.50 -13.99 11.76
CA SER A 185 -0.42 -13.46 12.59
C SER A 185 -0.95 -13.24 13.99
N LEU A 186 -0.15 -13.61 14.98
CA LEU A 186 -0.43 -13.39 16.41
C LEU A 186 -0.26 -11.92 16.82
N ILE A 187 0.47 -11.13 16.03
CA ILE A 187 0.76 -9.73 16.34
C ILE A 187 -0.18 -8.81 15.57
N LEU A 188 -0.18 -8.92 14.24
CA LEU A 188 -0.98 -8.06 13.36
C LEU A 188 -1.30 -8.77 12.05
N SER A 189 -2.58 -8.96 11.80
CA SER A 189 -3.11 -9.62 10.60
C SER A 189 -4.21 -8.77 9.94
N THR A 190 -4.61 -9.17 8.74
CA THR A 190 -5.70 -8.57 7.97
C THR A 190 -7.09 -9.07 8.41
N ASN A 191 -7.19 -9.66 9.61
CA ASN A 191 -8.49 -10.10 10.13
C ASN A 191 -9.39 -8.90 10.44
N ALA A 192 -8.90 -8.00 11.30
CA ALA A 192 -9.57 -6.74 11.59
C ALA A 192 -9.53 -5.79 10.38
N ARG A 193 -10.51 -4.88 10.33
CA ARG A 193 -10.47 -3.77 9.36
C ARG A 193 -9.26 -2.86 9.65
N PRO A 194 -8.64 -2.28 8.61
CA PRO A 194 -7.50 -1.40 8.79
C PRO A 194 -7.93 -0.13 9.53
N ILE A 195 -7.22 0.18 10.60
CA ILE A 195 -7.44 1.41 11.37
C ILE A 195 -6.68 2.58 10.71
N PRO A 196 -7.20 3.81 10.79
CA PRO A 196 -6.47 4.98 10.31
C PRO A 196 -5.24 5.20 11.19
N GLN A 197 -4.07 5.21 10.56
CA GLN A 197 -2.80 5.28 11.26
C GLN A 197 -1.72 5.99 10.44
N THR A 198 -0.70 6.46 11.15
CA THR A 198 0.56 6.91 10.56
C THR A 198 1.63 5.83 10.71
N SER A 199 2.46 5.63 9.68
CA SER A 199 3.63 4.75 9.71
C SER A 199 4.81 5.41 9.06
N ARG A 200 6.00 4.97 9.46
CA ARG A 200 7.25 5.36 8.86
C ARG A 200 8.14 4.14 8.63
N ASN A 201 8.67 4.02 7.42
CA ASN A 201 9.57 2.95 7.02
C ASN A 201 10.91 3.53 6.55
N VAL A 202 11.97 2.74 6.71
CA VAL A 202 13.31 3.06 6.21
C VAL A 202 13.56 2.26 4.94
N ARG A 203 14.11 2.92 3.93
CA ARG A 203 14.44 2.36 2.62
C ARG A 203 15.95 2.26 2.46
N SER A 204 16.40 1.24 1.75
CA SER A 204 17.79 1.14 1.30
C SER A 204 18.06 2.20 0.23
N ILE A 205 19.05 3.07 0.46
CA ILE A 205 19.58 3.96 -0.59
C ILE A 205 20.60 3.14 -1.40
N GLN A 206 20.43 3.07 -2.72
CA GLN A 206 21.50 2.63 -3.61
C GLN A 206 22.50 3.78 -3.75
N LEU A 207 23.72 3.58 -3.25
CA LEU A 207 24.79 4.60 -3.18
C LEU A 207 25.42 4.90 -4.57
N ASN A 208 24.66 4.85 -5.66
CA ASN A 208 25.18 5.09 -7.00
C ASN A 208 25.11 6.56 -7.45
N THR A 209 24.50 7.45 -6.67
CA THR A 209 24.38 8.88 -7.07
C THR A 209 25.32 9.81 -6.31
N ILE A 210 25.97 9.34 -5.25
CA ILE A 210 26.90 10.14 -4.46
C ILE A 210 27.94 9.16 -3.91
N ILE A 211 29.20 9.32 -4.31
CA ILE A 211 30.47 8.89 -3.69
C ILE A 211 31.44 8.47 -4.82
N THR A 212 31.97 9.47 -5.52
CA THR A 212 33.38 9.43 -5.93
C THR A 212 34.20 9.86 -4.72
N SER A 213 34.36 8.98 -3.74
CA SER A 213 35.44 9.03 -2.74
C SER A 213 35.33 7.85 -1.77
N SER A 214 35.99 6.77 -2.15
CA SER A 214 36.97 6.10 -1.28
C SER A 214 36.56 5.72 0.14
N PHE A 215 35.50 4.95 0.38
CA PHE A 215 35.43 4.04 1.54
C PHE A 215 34.43 2.89 1.28
N PRO A 216 34.86 1.61 1.22
CA PRO A 216 33.94 0.50 1.15
C PRO A 216 33.29 0.29 2.52
N ILE A 217 32.04 0.74 2.68
CA ILE A 217 31.21 0.35 3.83
C ILE A 217 30.71 -1.07 3.54
N ILE A 218 31.31 -2.06 4.20
CA ILE A 218 30.85 -3.45 4.18
C ILE A 218 29.53 -3.52 4.94
N PHE A 219 28.41 -3.50 4.24
CA PHE A 219 27.12 -3.88 4.82
C PHE A 219 27.09 -5.41 4.97
N ASN A 220 27.29 -5.90 6.19
CA ASN A 220 26.97 -7.29 6.52
C ASN A 220 25.47 -7.50 6.32
N SER A 221 25.10 -8.22 5.26
CA SER A 221 23.74 -8.67 5.03
C SER A 221 23.30 -9.54 6.21
N ILE A 222 22.32 -9.08 6.98
CA ILE A 222 21.63 -9.89 7.97
C ILE A 222 20.90 -10.98 7.18
N LYS A 223 21.49 -12.18 7.13
CA LYS A 223 20.87 -13.34 6.48
C LYS A 223 19.62 -13.69 7.26
N CYS A 224 18.48 -13.73 6.57
CA CYS A 224 17.27 -14.27 7.15
C CYS A 224 17.40 -15.79 7.25
N GLN A 225 17.72 -16.28 8.45
CA GLN A 225 17.71 -17.71 8.74
C GLN A 225 16.27 -18.09 9.08
N GLN A 226 15.44 -18.33 8.07
CA GLN A 226 14.22 -19.10 8.25
C GLN A 226 14.66 -20.55 8.46
N ARG A 227 14.32 -21.10 9.63
CA ARG A 227 14.69 -22.45 10.05
C ARG A 227 13.59 -23.43 9.67
#